data_AF-A0A220S5F9-F1
#
_entry.id   AF-A0A220S5F9-F1
#
_cell.length_a   1.000
_cell.length_b   1.000
_cell.length_c   1.000
_cell.angle_alpha   90.00
_cell.angle_beta   90.00
_cell.angle_gamma   90.00
#
_symmetry.space_group_name_H-M   'P 1'
#
loop_
_entity.id
_entity.type
_entity.pdbx_description
1 polymer ?
#
loop_
_entity_poly.entity_id
_entity_poly.type
_entity_poly.pdbx_seq_one_letter_code
_entity_poly.pdbx_strand_id
1 'polypeptide(L)'
;MKIITITLPLSPDYHNASADLQKKGYTLSFELQDGTHTVETPSIPVGKLVYLDNTNLMAQLSFTYNYDEENKVVTISGPDYTAEDAVCLTTYPEGTEEYAYQRGSEVKISTQKSLYNPNWNYNTPMTPQLDQLFADTVKEANQALIDAFLKEELTVQVKTTPPALTPEEHDELKVVYQDGVFAGFYNPEEHYGGEFVVRSIFSVWGGEVTFNKNENFANVIGSTNDPKIAGKSWLKLWCDQFGIYPVSCSSLNYSPVTCNTSLVGGHVILGKKAQTVPKGSNSVYIMPICTAHNNNNNVYMAAIVYQKGIWLKNYLN
;
A
#
# COMPACT_ATOMS: atom_id res chain seq x y z
N MET A 1 11.68 -20.76 -5.99
CA MET A 1 12.68 -19.73 -5.61
C MET A 1 12.77 -18.69 -6.72
N LYS A 2 12.27 -17.47 -6.46
CA LYS A 2 12.27 -16.36 -7.41
C LYS A 2 13.16 -15.25 -6.85
N ILE A 3 14.15 -14.81 -7.64
CA ILE A 3 15.07 -13.73 -7.26
C ILE A 3 14.54 -12.44 -7.87
N ILE A 4 14.33 -11.43 -7.04
CA ILE A 4 13.95 -10.08 -7.46
C ILE A 4 15.21 -9.24 -7.50
N THR A 5 15.44 -8.52 -8.61
CA THR A 5 16.52 -7.54 -8.72
C THR A 5 15.94 -6.18 -9.05
N ILE A 6 16.29 -5.19 -8.24
CA ILE A 6 15.71 -3.85 -8.30
C ILE A 6 16.76 -2.79 -8.00
N THR A 7 16.70 -1.68 -8.74
CA THR A 7 17.47 -0.47 -8.43
C THR A 7 16.57 0.55 -7.75
N LEU A 8 16.91 0.90 -6.51
CA LEU A 8 16.17 1.84 -5.68
C LEU A 8 16.96 3.16 -5.57
N PRO A 9 16.37 4.33 -5.85
CA PRO A 9 16.98 5.60 -5.53
C PRO A 9 17.09 5.78 -4.00
N LEU A 10 18.21 6.34 -3.56
CA LEU A 10 18.52 6.61 -2.15
C LEU A 10 18.73 8.09 -1.85
N SER A 11 19.02 8.89 -2.88
CA SER A 11 19.22 10.33 -2.73
C SER A 11 18.88 11.10 -4.00
N PRO A 12 18.42 12.36 -3.85
CA PRO A 12 18.32 13.30 -4.95
C PRO A 12 19.68 13.94 -5.27
N ASP A 13 19.77 14.60 -6.42
CA ASP A 13 20.79 15.63 -6.65
C ASP A 13 20.38 16.90 -5.92
N TYR A 14 21.27 17.48 -5.10
CA TYR A 14 21.00 18.71 -4.38
C TYR A 14 22.29 19.45 -4.02
N HIS A 15 22.39 20.72 -4.39
CA HIS A 15 23.59 21.51 -4.16
C HIS A 15 23.26 22.91 -3.63
N ASN A 16 23.73 23.23 -2.43
CA ASN A 16 23.74 24.58 -1.89
C ASN A 16 24.93 24.78 -0.93
N ALA A 17 24.98 25.93 -0.24
CA ALA A 17 26.06 26.23 0.71
C ALA A 17 26.10 25.31 1.94
N SER A 18 25.03 24.56 2.18
CA SER A 18 24.82 23.72 3.35
C SER A 18 24.94 22.22 3.05
N ALA A 19 24.55 21.78 1.86
CA ALA A 19 24.56 20.37 1.48
C ALA A 19 24.96 20.20 0.02
N ASP A 20 25.74 19.15 -0.23
CA ASP A 20 26.19 18.72 -1.54
C ASP A 20 25.88 17.23 -1.69
N LEU A 21 24.73 16.92 -2.26
CA LEU A 21 24.21 15.56 -2.46
C LEU A 21 24.26 15.19 -3.92
N GLN A 22 24.56 13.91 -4.16
CA GLN A 22 24.55 13.32 -5.49
C GLN A 22 23.40 12.34 -5.58
N LYS A 23 22.74 12.29 -6.74
CA LYS A 23 21.74 11.29 -7.03
C LYS A 23 22.40 9.92 -7.03
N LYS A 24 22.03 9.10 -6.06
CA LYS A 24 22.51 7.72 -5.92
C LYS A 24 21.34 6.76 -5.83
N GLY A 25 21.60 5.55 -6.28
CA GLY A 25 20.71 4.42 -6.07
C GLY A 25 21.51 3.18 -5.70
N TYR A 26 20.80 2.15 -5.27
CA TYR A 26 21.35 0.87 -4.90
C TYR A 26 20.60 -0.25 -5.61
N THR A 27 21.35 -1.13 -6.28
CA THR A 27 20.79 -2.34 -6.88
C THR A 27 20.82 -3.46 -5.85
N LEU A 28 19.64 -3.85 -5.41
CA LEU A 28 19.41 -4.94 -4.47
C LEU A 28 18.95 -6.19 -5.24
N SER A 29 19.48 -7.35 -4.87
CA SER A 29 18.96 -8.64 -5.29
C SER A 29 18.63 -9.47 -4.06
N PHE A 30 17.41 -10.01 -4.00
CA PHE A 30 16.96 -10.85 -2.89
C PHE A 30 16.04 -11.96 -3.37
N GLU A 31 15.98 -13.04 -2.60
CA GLU A 31 15.04 -14.13 -2.84
C GLU A 31 13.70 -13.81 -2.19
N LEU A 32 12.62 -14.00 -2.96
CA LEU A 32 11.26 -13.88 -2.46
C LEU A 32 10.90 -15.13 -1.64
N GLN A 33 10.60 -14.92 -0.36
CA GLN A 33 10.27 -15.99 0.59
C GLN A 33 8.83 -15.84 1.08
N ASP A 34 8.14 -16.98 1.28
CA ASP A 34 6.78 -17.00 1.82
C ASP A 34 6.72 -16.32 3.21
N GLY A 35 5.61 -15.63 3.49
CA GLY A 35 5.40 -14.86 4.71
C GLY A 35 5.84 -13.39 4.64
N THR A 36 5.95 -12.77 5.80
CA THR A 36 6.29 -11.34 5.95
C THR A 36 7.77 -11.15 6.22
N HIS A 37 8.41 -10.26 5.45
CA HIS A 37 9.85 -9.99 5.51
C HIS A 37 10.13 -8.50 5.41
N THR A 38 11.16 -8.04 6.12
CA THR A 38 11.71 -6.69 6.00
C THR A 38 13.06 -6.79 5.30
N VAL A 39 13.26 -5.94 4.31
CA VAL A 39 14.49 -5.86 3.52
C VAL A 39 15.11 -4.49 3.71
N GLU A 40 16.43 -4.46 3.87
CA GLU A 40 17.20 -3.24 4.05
C GLU A 40 18.37 -3.21 3.07
N THR A 41 18.61 -2.06 2.45
CA THR A 41 19.86 -1.85 1.71
C THR A 41 21.02 -1.68 2.71
N PRO A 42 22.28 -1.82 2.28
CA PRO A 42 23.40 -1.27 3.04
C PRO A 42 23.27 0.25 3.17
N SER A 43 23.84 0.80 4.23
CA SER A 43 24.05 2.24 4.34
C SER A 43 25.21 2.69 3.46
N ILE A 44 25.00 3.73 2.66
CA ILE A 44 26.03 4.29 1.77
C ILE A 44 26.11 5.81 1.88
N PRO A 45 27.29 6.43 1.64
CA PRO A 45 27.40 7.87 1.59
C PRO A 45 26.71 8.42 0.33
N VAL A 46 25.78 9.35 0.49
CA VAL A 46 25.01 9.98 -0.60
C VAL A 46 25.41 11.42 -0.90
N GLY A 47 26.26 12.00 -0.06
CA GLY A 47 26.73 13.36 -0.22
C GLY A 47 27.39 13.86 1.05
N LYS A 48 27.51 15.19 1.16
CA LYS A 48 28.13 15.87 2.30
C LYS A 48 27.24 16.96 2.86
N LEU A 49 27.29 17.11 4.17
CA LEU A 49 26.76 18.25 4.91
C LEU A 49 27.89 19.29 5.04
N VAL A 50 27.91 20.27 4.14
CA VAL A 50 28.98 21.27 4.02
C VAL A 50 29.13 22.12 5.29
N TYR A 51 28.02 22.51 5.93
CA TYR A 51 28.06 23.27 7.20
C TYR A 51 28.45 22.43 8.42
N LEU A 52 28.46 21.11 8.30
CA LEU A 52 28.83 20.18 9.36
C LEU A 52 30.20 19.58 9.06
N ASP A 53 31.21 20.44 8.90
CA ASP A 53 32.60 20.04 8.65
C ASP A 53 32.79 19.07 7.48
N ASN A 54 31.94 19.18 6.44
CA ASN A 54 31.91 18.27 5.29
C ASN A 54 31.66 16.79 5.67
N THR A 55 30.91 16.54 6.75
CA THR A 55 30.51 15.20 7.20
C THR A 55 29.68 14.52 6.11
N ASN A 56 29.93 13.22 5.88
CA ASN A 56 29.14 12.46 4.92
C ASN A 56 27.70 12.29 5.42
N LEU A 57 26.73 12.52 4.52
CA LEU A 57 25.36 12.09 4.75
C LEU A 57 25.23 10.65 4.30
N MET A 58 24.85 9.77 5.21
CA MET A 58 24.58 8.37 4.96
C MET A 58 23.10 8.16 4.65
N ALA A 59 22.79 7.21 3.77
CA ALA A 59 21.41 6.83 3.47
C ALA A 59 21.25 5.31 3.36
N GLN A 60 20.11 4.82 3.82
CA GLN A 60 19.68 3.44 3.78
C GLN A 60 18.19 3.40 3.51
N LEU A 61 17.71 2.46 2.70
CA LEU A 61 16.28 2.25 2.47
C LEU A 61 15.85 0.90 3.02
N SER A 62 14.70 0.88 3.69
CA SER A 62 14.04 -0.33 4.15
C SER A 62 12.60 -0.42 3.65
N PHE A 63 12.11 -1.64 3.46
CA PHE A 63 10.72 -1.89 3.10
C PHE A 63 10.27 -3.26 3.60
N THR A 64 8.97 -3.42 3.79
CA THR A 64 8.35 -4.69 4.19
C THR A 64 7.49 -5.23 3.05
N TYR A 65 7.58 -6.54 2.82
CA TYR A 65 6.67 -7.27 1.93
C TYR A 65 6.06 -8.46 2.66
N ASN A 66 4.87 -8.88 2.21
CA ASN A 66 4.31 -10.19 2.52
C ASN A 66 4.13 -10.96 1.22
N TYR A 67 4.63 -12.18 1.11
CA TYR A 67 4.45 -13.03 -0.05
C TYR A 67 3.65 -14.28 0.34
N ASP A 68 2.59 -14.54 -0.41
CA ASP A 68 1.82 -15.78 -0.36
C ASP A 68 2.25 -16.61 -1.59
N GLU A 69 3.10 -17.62 -1.35
CA GLU A 69 3.65 -18.45 -2.42
C GLU A 69 2.59 -19.30 -3.11
N GLU A 70 1.59 -19.78 -2.36
CA GLU A 70 0.51 -20.61 -2.88
C GLU A 70 -0.30 -19.86 -3.95
N ASN A 71 -0.67 -18.61 -3.66
CA ASN A 71 -1.46 -17.78 -4.55
C ASN A 71 -0.62 -16.84 -5.43
N LYS A 72 0.70 -16.82 -5.27
CA LYS A 72 1.64 -15.92 -5.94
C LYS A 72 1.25 -14.44 -5.77
N VAL A 73 0.86 -14.08 -4.56
CA VAL A 73 0.45 -12.71 -4.21
C VAL A 73 1.56 -12.06 -3.40
N VAL A 74 2.00 -10.88 -3.82
CA VAL A 74 2.92 -10.05 -3.03
C VAL A 74 2.19 -8.79 -2.58
N THR A 75 2.29 -8.49 -1.29
CA THR A 75 1.73 -7.30 -0.67
C THR A 75 2.87 -6.37 -0.25
N ILE A 76 2.83 -5.13 -0.72
CA ILE A 76 3.78 -4.07 -0.36
C ILE A 76 3.05 -2.77 -0.06
N SER A 77 3.75 -1.81 0.53
CA SER A 77 3.21 -0.49 0.86
C SER A 77 3.25 0.43 -0.36
N GLY A 78 2.23 1.27 -0.59
CA GLY A 78 2.21 2.22 -1.70
C GLY A 78 2.99 3.53 -1.44
N PRO A 79 3.22 4.36 -2.47
CA PRO A 79 4.09 5.54 -2.37
C PRO A 79 3.65 6.58 -1.33
N ASP A 80 2.34 6.74 -1.14
CA ASP A 80 1.76 7.68 -0.18
C ASP A 80 1.37 7.02 1.16
N TYR A 81 1.74 5.75 1.38
CA TYR A 81 1.49 5.04 2.62
C TYR A 81 2.57 5.39 3.65
N THR A 82 2.18 5.83 4.86
CA THR A 82 3.14 6.35 5.87
C THR A 82 3.24 5.51 7.14
N ALA A 83 2.54 4.38 7.24
CA ALA A 83 2.61 3.50 8.42
C ALA A 83 4.03 2.93 8.64
N GLU A 84 4.28 2.34 9.81
CA GLU A 84 5.63 1.89 10.19
C GLU A 84 6.26 0.87 9.23
N ASP A 85 5.43 0.07 8.55
CA ASP A 85 5.83 -0.92 7.54
C ASP A 85 5.86 -0.37 6.10
N ALA A 86 5.77 0.95 5.93
CA ALA A 86 6.00 1.62 4.66
C ALA A 86 7.47 1.53 4.21
N VAL A 87 7.72 1.91 2.95
CA VAL A 87 9.09 2.18 2.49
C VAL A 87 9.64 3.35 3.30
N CYS A 88 10.79 3.15 3.92
CA CYS A 88 11.44 4.12 4.77
C CYS A 88 12.84 4.42 4.25
N LEU A 89 13.12 5.68 3.93
CA LEU A 89 14.48 6.16 3.75
C LEU A 89 14.99 6.68 5.09
N THR A 90 16.06 6.07 5.58
CA THR A 90 16.77 6.50 6.78
C THR A 90 18.01 7.25 6.36
N THR A 91 18.18 8.49 6.82
CA THR A 91 19.43 9.25 6.65
C THR A 91 20.02 9.67 8.00
N TYR A 92 21.33 9.84 8.02
CA TYR A 92 22.07 10.23 9.21
C TYR A 92 23.46 10.77 8.85
N PRO A 93 24.03 11.73 9.61
CA PRO A 93 25.42 12.11 9.48
C PRO A 93 26.33 10.96 9.91
N GLU A 94 27.37 10.68 9.13
CA GLU A 94 28.35 9.64 9.44
C GLU A 94 28.96 9.84 10.83
N GLY A 95 29.02 8.77 11.63
CA GLY A 95 29.58 8.81 12.99
C GLY A 95 28.65 9.34 14.07
N THR A 96 27.37 9.58 13.77
CA THR A 96 26.37 10.05 14.73
C THR A 96 25.26 9.01 14.98
N GLU A 97 24.51 9.16 16.08
CA GLU A 97 23.28 8.40 16.38
C GLU A 97 22.02 9.24 16.07
N GLU A 98 22.12 10.21 15.15
CA GLU A 98 21.01 11.08 14.77
C GLU A 98 20.36 10.57 13.48
N TYR A 99 19.07 10.24 13.51
CA TYR A 99 18.37 9.61 12.38
C TYR A 99 17.16 10.42 11.93
N ALA A 100 16.99 10.53 10.62
CA ALA A 100 15.77 11.00 9.98
C ALA A 100 15.15 9.83 9.22
N TYR A 101 13.88 9.57 9.50
CA TYR A 101 13.08 8.51 8.88
C TYR A 101 12.02 9.15 7.99
N GLN A 102 12.17 8.99 6.68
CA GLN A 102 11.23 9.48 5.67
C GLN A 102 10.33 8.35 5.19
N ARG A 103 9.01 8.49 5.33
CA ARG A 103 7.97 7.58 4.82
C ARG A 103 6.95 8.36 4.01
N GLY A 104 7.00 8.25 2.69
CA GLY A 104 6.22 9.14 1.82
C GLY A 104 6.53 10.60 2.14
N SER A 105 5.50 11.41 2.42
CA SER A 105 5.67 12.81 2.86
C SER A 105 5.92 12.98 4.36
N GLU A 106 5.80 11.93 5.17
CA GLU A 106 6.05 12.00 6.61
C GLU A 106 7.55 11.90 6.93
N VAL A 107 8.04 12.81 7.76
CA VAL A 107 9.41 12.76 8.30
C VAL A 107 9.38 12.70 9.82
N LYS A 108 10.07 11.71 10.39
CA LYS A 108 10.29 11.58 11.83
C LYS A 108 11.78 11.67 12.13
N ILE A 109 12.16 12.60 12.99
CA ILE A 109 13.55 12.76 13.42
C ILE A 109 13.69 12.17 14.82
N SER A 110 14.58 11.18 14.99
CA SER A 110 14.90 10.65 16.32
C SER A 110 15.84 11.62 17.03
N THR A 111 15.42 12.07 18.21
CA THR A 111 16.17 12.98 19.08
C THR A 111 16.72 12.29 20.33
N GLN A 112 16.80 10.95 20.33
CA GLN A 112 17.28 10.18 21.48
C GLN A 112 18.80 10.34 21.70
N LYS A 113 19.26 11.51 22.18
CA LYS A 113 20.41 11.76 23.10
C LYS A 113 20.86 13.24 23.06
N SER A 114 21.63 13.62 24.08
CA SER A 114 22.05 14.98 24.49
C SER A 114 22.98 15.76 23.54
N LEU A 115 23.09 15.38 22.27
CA LEU A 115 23.94 16.04 21.27
C LEU A 115 23.16 16.30 19.97
N TYR A 116 21.89 16.71 20.12
CA TYR A 116 21.04 17.09 19.00
C TYR A 116 21.60 18.32 18.28
N ASN A 117 22.03 18.16 17.03
CA ASN A 117 22.24 19.30 16.14
C ASN A 117 20.93 19.59 15.38
N PRO A 118 20.14 20.61 15.77
CA PRO A 118 18.87 20.92 15.10
C PRO A 118 19.01 21.21 13.61
N ASN A 119 20.23 21.51 13.16
CA ASN A 119 20.51 21.95 11.81
C ASN A 119 21.03 20.84 10.91
N TRP A 120 21.29 19.61 11.40
CA TRP A 120 21.86 18.57 10.53
C TRP A 120 20.85 18.02 9.51
N ASN A 121 19.57 18.01 9.89
CA ASN A 121 18.51 17.41 9.09
C ASN A 121 18.09 18.32 7.92
N TYR A 122 17.36 17.73 6.98
CA TYR A 122 16.97 18.40 5.74
C TYR A 122 15.67 19.21 5.84
N ASN A 123 15.07 19.30 7.03
CA ASN A 123 13.87 20.12 7.31
C ASN A 123 14.25 21.44 8.00
N THR A 124 15.21 22.16 7.40
CA THR A 124 15.74 23.41 7.96
C THR A 124 15.78 24.49 6.87
N PRO A 125 15.74 25.79 7.25
CA PRO A 125 15.93 26.88 6.29
C PRO A 125 17.28 26.83 5.55
N MET A 126 18.25 26.06 6.05
CA MET A 126 19.57 25.89 5.42
C MET A 126 19.56 24.94 4.23
N THR A 127 18.55 24.07 4.13
CA THR A 127 18.36 23.10 3.04
C THR A 127 16.93 23.20 2.50
N PRO A 128 16.54 24.35 1.92
CA PRO A 128 15.19 24.55 1.42
C PRO A 128 14.82 23.45 0.42
N GLN A 129 13.61 22.90 0.57
CA GLN A 129 12.97 21.89 -0.28
C GLN A 129 13.63 20.50 -0.27
N LEU A 130 14.70 20.29 0.51
CA LEU A 130 15.38 19.01 0.51
C LEU A 130 14.52 17.89 1.14
N ASP A 131 13.65 18.23 2.08
CA ASP A 131 12.59 17.37 2.61
C ASP A 131 11.64 16.86 1.52
N GLN A 132 11.15 17.74 0.65
CA GLN A 132 10.29 17.35 -0.45
C GLN A 132 11.05 16.45 -1.44
N LEU A 133 12.30 16.76 -1.75
CA LEU A 133 13.11 15.94 -2.65
C LEU A 133 13.37 14.52 -2.09
N PHE A 134 13.56 14.39 -0.77
CA PHE A 134 13.65 13.08 -0.13
C PHE A 134 12.30 12.35 -0.08
N ALA A 135 11.20 13.06 0.15
CA ALA A 135 9.85 12.49 0.04
C ALA A 135 9.61 11.94 -1.38
N ASP A 136 9.98 12.70 -2.41
CA ASP A 136 9.89 12.27 -3.81
C ASP A 136 10.81 11.08 -4.08
N THR A 137 12.03 11.06 -3.53
CA THR A 137 12.95 9.91 -3.62
C THR A 137 12.34 8.64 -3.04
N VAL A 138 11.67 8.72 -1.89
CA VAL A 138 10.97 7.57 -1.28
C VAL A 138 9.81 7.09 -2.17
N LYS A 139 9.04 8.03 -2.73
CA LYS A 139 7.94 7.68 -3.65
C LYS A 139 8.45 7.03 -4.93
N GLU A 140 9.55 7.53 -5.50
CA GLU A 140 10.21 6.94 -6.66
C GLU A 140 10.73 5.53 -6.35
N ALA A 141 11.35 5.32 -5.18
CA ALA A 141 11.82 4.01 -4.76
C ALA A 141 10.67 3.01 -4.56
N ASN A 142 9.57 3.46 -3.99
CA ASN A 142 8.39 2.64 -3.83
C ASN A 142 7.77 2.27 -5.19
N GLN A 143 7.67 3.23 -6.12
CA GLN A 143 7.19 2.93 -7.47
C GLN A 143 8.10 1.94 -8.20
N ALA A 144 9.42 2.09 -8.08
CA ALA A 144 10.37 1.13 -8.64
C ALA A 144 10.15 -0.28 -8.05
N LEU A 145 9.80 -0.38 -6.76
CA LEU A 145 9.48 -1.64 -6.08
C LEU A 145 8.23 -2.29 -6.66
N ILE A 146 7.15 -1.52 -6.79
CA ILE A 146 5.91 -1.97 -7.42
C ILE A 146 6.18 -2.47 -8.84
N ASP A 147 6.89 -1.68 -9.64
CA ASP A 147 7.20 -2.00 -11.04
C ASP A 147 8.06 -3.26 -11.18
N ALA A 148 8.97 -3.51 -10.24
CA ALA A 148 9.76 -4.73 -10.22
C ALA A 148 8.88 -5.96 -9.98
N PHE A 149 7.97 -5.91 -8.99
CA PHE A 149 7.07 -7.05 -8.73
C PHE A 149 6.06 -7.28 -9.85
N LEU A 150 5.57 -6.23 -10.51
CA LEU A 150 4.65 -6.35 -11.64
C LEU A 150 5.27 -7.07 -12.85
N LYS A 151 6.60 -7.04 -13.00
CA LYS A 151 7.31 -7.75 -14.08
C LYS A 151 7.43 -9.25 -13.84
N GLU A 152 7.10 -9.70 -12.64
CA GLU A 152 7.38 -11.06 -12.18
C GLU A 152 6.18 -12.00 -12.26
N GLU A 153 5.17 -11.69 -13.08
CA GLU A 153 3.95 -12.51 -13.20
C GLU A 153 3.29 -12.80 -11.82
N LEU A 154 3.41 -11.86 -10.89
CA LEU A 154 2.79 -11.92 -9.56
C LEU A 154 1.51 -11.10 -9.54
N THR A 155 0.56 -11.51 -8.71
CA THR A 155 -0.49 -10.59 -8.29
C THR A 155 0.09 -9.64 -7.26
N VAL A 156 0.04 -8.33 -7.53
CA VAL A 156 0.64 -7.31 -6.65
C VAL A 156 -0.45 -6.55 -5.92
N GLN A 157 -0.48 -6.67 -4.60
CA GLN A 157 -1.29 -5.84 -3.71
C GLN A 157 -0.44 -4.67 -3.19
N VAL A 158 -0.97 -3.46 -3.31
CA VAL A 158 -0.31 -2.23 -2.86
C VAL A 158 -1.19 -1.60 -1.80
N LYS A 159 -0.69 -1.46 -0.57
CA LYS A 159 -1.40 -0.77 0.51
C LYS A 159 -1.55 0.70 0.15
N THR A 160 -2.78 1.19 0.16
CA THR A 160 -3.09 2.60 -0.10
C THR A 160 -4.09 3.10 0.92
N THR A 161 -4.22 4.42 1.02
CA THR A 161 -5.38 5.02 1.67
C THR A 161 -6.60 4.91 0.74
N PRO A 162 -7.82 4.74 1.28
CA PRO A 162 -9.03 4.71 0.48
C PRO A 162 -9.26 6.06 -0.23
N PRO A 163 -9.82 6.06 -1.44
CA PRO A 163 -10.04 7.27 -2.21
C PRO A 163 -11.25 8.03 -1.65
N ALA A 164 -11.08 9.34 -1.46
CA ALA A 164 -12.17 10.27 -1.20
C ALA A 164 -13.06 9.90 0.01
N LEU A 165 -12.42 9.60 1.14
CA LEU A 165 -13.05 9.77 2.45
C LEU A 165 -12.51 11.06 3.08
N THR A 166 -13.38 11.96 3.51
CA THR A 166 -12.95 13.05 4.39
C THR A 166 -12.50 12.49 5.75
N PRO A 167 -11.71 13.22 6.55
CA PRO A 167 -11.40 12.83 7.92
C PRO A 167 -12.65 12.48 8.75
N GLU A 168 -13.78 13.15 8.52
CA GLU A 168 -15.06 12.86 9.18
C GLU A 168 -15.67 11.53 8.70
N GLU A 169 -15.67 11.26 7.39
CA GLU A 169 -16.10 9.96 6.85
C GLU A 169 -15.19 8.82 7.31
N HIS A 170 -13.92 9.11 7.57
CA HIS A 170 -12.98 8.19 8.21
C HIS A 170 -13.34 7.91 9.68
N ASP A 171 -13.86 8.90 10.40
CA ASP A 171 -14.26 8.78 11.79
C ASP A 171 -15.58 8.01 11.96
N GLU A 172 -16.54 8.21 11.04
CA GLU A 172 -17.77 7.40 10.96
C GLU A 172 -17.48 5.92 10.64
N LEU A 173 -16.35 5.68 9.98
CA LEU A 173 -15.82 4.36 9.69
C LEU A 173 -14.81 3.91 10.75
N LYS A 174 -14.95 4.31 12.01
CA LYS A 174 -14.28 3.64 13.13
C LYS A 174 -15.26 2.67 13.76
N VAL A 175 -14.72 1.57 14.26
CA VAL A 175 -15.44 0.55 15.02
C VAL A 175 -14.82 0.41 16.39
N VAL A 176 -15.64 0.04 17.35
CA VAL A 176 -15.25 -0.09 18.73
C VAL A 176 -15.29 -1.57 19.07
N TYR A 177 -14.23 -2.04 19.71
CA TYR A 177 -14.16 -3.38 20.28
C TYR A 177 -14.09 -3.27 21.79
N GLN A 178 -14.88 -4.05 22.53
CA GLN A 178 -14.79 -4.17 23.98
C GLN A 178 -14.21 -5.54 24.31
N ASP A 179 -13.07 -5.59 25.00
CA ASP A 179 -12.37 -6.84 25.33
C ASP A 179 -12.16 -7.77 24.12
N GLY A 180 -11.92 -7.17 22.95
CA GLY A 180 -11.73 -7.89 21.69
C GLY A 180 -13.02 -8.32 20.96
N VAL A 181 -14.19 -7.98 21.48
CA VAL A 181 -15.50 -8.26 20.86
C VAL A 181 -16.06 -6.99 20.19
N PHE A 182 -16.60 -7.12 18.98
CA PHE A 182 -17.21 -5.99 18.26
C PHE A 182 -18.37 -5.38 19.06
N ALA A 183 -18.23 -4.11 19.42
CA ALA A 183 -19.18 -3.35 20.24
C ALA A 183 -20.03 -2.37 19.44
N GLY A 184 -19.61 -2.01 18.22
CA GLY A 184 -20.39 -1.14 17.32
C GLY A 184 -19.52 -0.21 16.48
N PHE A 185 -20.16 0.75 15.82
CA PHE A 185 -19.48 1.87 15.19
C PHE A 185 -19.09 2.91 16.25
N TYR A 186 -17.99 3.59 16.03
CA TYR A 186 -17.51 4.66 16.89
C TYR A 186 -18.51 5.81 16.89
N ASN A 187 -18.96 6.19 18.08
CA ASN A 187 -19.74 7.38 18.31
C ASN A 187 -18.83 8.44 18.96
N PRO A 188 -18.56 9.57 18.29
CA PRO A 188 -17.70 10.61 18.85
C PRO A 188 -18.28 11.30 20.10
N GLU A 189 -19.58 11.13 20.39
CA GLU A 189 -20.22 11.65 21.60
C GLU A 189 -20.12 10.70 22.80
N GLU A 190 -19.67 9.46 22.59
CA GLU A 190 -19.57 8.43 23.63
C GLU A 190 -18.18 8.40 24.28
N HIS A 191 -18.14 8.19 25.59
CA HIS A 191 -16.88 8.06 26.34
C HIS A 191 -16.51 6.58 26.47
N TYR A 192 -15.54 6.14 25.67
CA TYR A 192 -15.01 4.78 25.71
C TYR A 192 -13.97 4.62 26.83
N GLY A 193 -14.19 3.66 27.73
CA GLY A 193 -13.25 3.27 28.79
C GLY A 193 -12.03 2.48 28.27
N GLY A 194 -11.09 2.13 29.17
CA GLY A 194 -9.84 1.45 28.81
C GLY A 194 -10.00 0.00 28.29
N GLU A 195 -11.17 -0.58 28.49
CA GLU A 195 -11.64 -1.86 27.96
C GLU A 195 -12.05 -1.80 26.49
N PHE A 196 -12.22 -0.59 25.95
CA PHE A 196 -12.59 -0.35 24.57
C PHE A 196 -11.37 0.02 23.72
N VAL A 197 -11.29 -0.59 22.54
CA VAL A 197 -10.30 -0.28 21.51
C VAL A 197 -11.05 0.24 20.29
N VAL A 198 -10.90 1.54 20.02
CA VAL A 198 -11.37 2.16 18.78
C VAL A 198 -10.39 1.82 17.66
N ARG A 199 -10.88 1.17 16.61
CA ARG A 199 -10.10 0.83 15.42
C ARG A 199 -10.78 1.45 14.22
N SER A 200 -10.04 2.15 13.37
CA SER A 200 -10.54 2.48 12.04
C SER A 200 -10.87 1.20 11.28
N ILE A 201 -11.93 1.21 10.49
CA ILE A 201 -12.34 0.13 9.58
C ILE A 201 -11.37 0.03 8.38
N PHE A 202 -10.07 0.28 8.59
CA PHE A 202 -9.01 -0.25 7.72
C PHE A 202 -8.99 -1.79 7.71
N SER A 203 -9.96 -2.45 8.37
CA SER A 203 -10.37 -3.83 8.16
C SER A 203 -11.34 -4.06 6.98
N VAL A 204 -11.48 -3.11 6.04
CA VAL A 204 -12.06 -3.42 4.71
C VAL A 204 -11.28 -2.83 3.55
N TRP A 205 -10.54 -1.73 3.71
CA TRP A 205 -9.66 -1.24 2.65
C TRP A 205 -8.24 -1.76 2.86
N GLY A 206 -7.80 -2.69 2.01
CA GLY A 206 -6.41 -3.14 1.98
C GLY A 206 -5.56 -2.27 1.07
N GLY A 207 -6.11 -1.87 -0.08
CA GLY A 207 -5.41 -1.05 -1.06
C GLY A 207 -5.83 -1.35 -2.48
N GLU A 208 -4.89 -1.26 -3.40
CA GLU A 208 -5.06 -1.70 -4.79
C GLU A 208 -4.52 -3.12 -4.99
N VAL A 209 -5.05 -3.81 -6.00
CA VAL A 209 -4.45 -5.02 -6.54
C VAL A 209 -4.25 -4.88 -8.04
N THR A 210 -3.18 -5.44 -8.56
CA THR A 210 -2.98 -5.67 -9.99
C THR A 210 -2.83 -7.17 -10.24
N PHE A 211 -3.79 -7.73 -10.97
CA PHE A 211 -3.78 -9.11 -11.42
C PHE A 211 -2.92 -9.30 -12.67
N ASN A 212 -2.43 -10.52 -12.88
CA ASN A 212 -1.89 -10.90 -14.18
C ASN A 212 -2.99 -10.84 -15.24
N LYS A 213 -2.60 -10.58 -16.49
CA LYS A 213 -3.54 -10.73 -17.60
C LYS A 213 -4.03 -12.18 -17.69
N ASN A 214 -5.34 -12.36 -17.79
CA ASN A 214 -6.02 -13.66 -17.75
C ASN A 214 -5.96 -14.39 -16.39
N GLU A 215 -5.54 -13.72 -15.32
CA GLU A 215 -5.61 -14.29 -13.97
C GLU A 215 -7.05 -14.66 -13.63
N ASN A 216 -7.25 -15.87 -13.10
CA ASN A 216 -8.61 -16.36 -12.86
C ASN A 216 -9.10 -15.88 -11.50
N PHE A 217 -10.38 -15.50 -11.44
CA PHE A 217 -11.05 -15.17 -10.20
C PHE A 217 -12.50 -15.65 -10.21
N ALA A 218 -13.09 -15.82 -9.03
CA ALA A 218 -14.46 -16.27 -8.85
C ALA A 218 -15.18 -15.45 -7.78
N ASN A 219 -16.52 -15.50 -7.75
CA ASN A 219 -17.32 -14.72 -6.81
C ASN A 219 -17.10 -15.19 -5.36
N VAL A 220 -17.22 -14.25 -4.42
CA VAL A 220 -17.43 -14.57 -3.01
C VAL A 220 -18.91 -14.90 -2.77
N ILE A 221 -19.19 -16.08 -2.25
CA ILE A 221 -20.58 -16.50 -1.96
C ILE A 221 -21.09 -15.77 -0.73
N GLY A 222 -22.28 -15.16 -0.84
CA GLY A 222 -22.95 -14.49 0.27
C GLY A 222 -22.63 -13.00 0.41
N SER A 223 -21.79 -12.44 -0.46
CA SER A 223 -21.28 -11.06 -0.37
C SER A 223 -22.28 -9.97 -0.78
N THR A 224 -23.53 -10.34 -1.09
CA THR A 224 -24.56 -9.41 -1.62
C THR A 224 -24.93 -8.32 -0.61
N ASN A 225 -24.92 -8.67 0.68
CA ASN A 225 -25.32 -7.78 1.77
C ASN A 225 -24.13 -7.18 2.52
N ASP A 226 -22.92 -7.28 1.95
CA ASP A 226 -21.73 -6.75 2.60
C ASP A 226 -21.84 -5.24 2.80
N PRO A 227 -21.35 -4.71 3.93
CA PRO A 227 -21.40 -3.28 4.22
C PRO A 227 -20.65 -2.47 3.18
N LYS A 228 -21.33 -1.55 2.52
CA LYS A 228 -20.73 -0.65 1.52
C LYS A 228 -19.80 0.36 2.20
N ILE A 229 -18.60 0.54 1.66
CA ILE A 229 -17.67 1.59 2.13
C ILE A 229 -18.24 2.96 1.74
N ALA A 230 -18.53 3.80 2.75
CA ALA A 230 -19.19 5.10 2.59
C ALA A 230 -20.49 5.06 1.75
N GLY A 231 -21.25 3.96 1.85
CA GLY A 231 -22.51 3.79 1.11
C GLY A 231 -22.38 3.65 -0.41
N LYS A 232 -21.16 3.70 -0.96
CA LYS A 232 -20.88 3.60 -2.40
C LYS A 232 -21.16 2.18 -2.90
N SER A 233 -21.70 2.04 -4.12
CA SER A 233 -21.72 0.73 -4.77
C SER A 233 -20.28 0.27 -5.03
N TRP A 234 -20.06 -1.05 -5.13
CA TRP A 234 -18.74 -1.60 -5.44
C TRP A 234 -18.16 -1.08 -6.74
N LEU A 235 -19.02 -0.94 -7.77
CA LEU A 235 -18.63 -0.27 -9.01
C LEU A 235 -18.22 1.18 -8.79
N LYS A 236 -18.99 1.97 -8.05
CA LYS A 236 -18.67 3.38 -7.79
C LYS A 236 -17.36 3.52 -7.00
N LEU A 237 -17.14 2.66 -6.02
CA LEU A 237 -15.89 2.62 -5.26
C LEU A 237 -14.70 2.34 -6.19
N TRP A 238 -14.83 1.37 -7.09
CA TRP A 238 -13.82 1.08 -8.10
C TRP A 238 -13.59 2.28 -9.05
N CYS A 239 -14.67 2.92 -9.53
CA CYS A 239 -14.56 4.10 -10.40
C CYS A 239 -13.84 5.27 -9.72
N ASP A 240 -14.13 5.50 -8.44
CA ASP A 240 -13.50 6.57 -7.66
C ASP A 240 -12.02 6.33 -7.46
N GLN A 241 -11.62 5.08 -7.26
CA GLN A 241 -10.20 4.73 -7.13
C GLN A 241 -9.42 4.97 -8.42
N PHE A 242 -9.97 4.53 -9.56
CA PHE A 242 -9.23 4.51 -10.82
C PHE A 242 -9.53 5.69 -11.75
N GLY A 243 -10.40 6.61 -11.34
CA GLY A 243 -10.76 7.82 -12.09
C GLY A 243 -11.47 7.55 -13.43
N ILE A 244 -11.92 6.32 -13.66
CA ILE A 244 -12.56 5.89 -14.91
C ILE A 244 -13.82 5.09 -14.62
N TYR A 245 -14.85 5.27 -15.45
CA TYR A 245 -16.01 4.41 -15.42
C TYR A 245 -15.80 3.23 -16.39
N PRO A 246 -15.87 1.98 -15.92
CA PRO A 246 -15.63 0.84 -16.80
C PRO A 246 -16.75 0.71 -17.81
N VAL A 247 -16.40 0.42 -19.06
CA VAL A 247 -17.35 0.33 -20.19
C VAL A 247 -17.72 -1.12 -20.52
N SER A 248 -17.04 -2.08 -19.90
CA SER A 248 -17.28 -3.51 -20.08
C SER A 248 -16.98 -4.27 -18.78
N CYS A 249 -17.31 -5.56 -18.75
CA CYS A 249 -16.94 -6.43 -17.65
C CYS A 249 -15.46 -6.83 -17.76
N SER A 250 -14.74 -6.90 -16.64
CA SER A 250 -13.33 -7.34 -16.56
C SER A 250 -13.06 -8.62 -17.35
N SER A 251 -14.03 -9.54 -17.39
CA SER A 251 -13.85 -10.89 -17.91
C SER A 251 -14.31 -11.14 -19.35
N LEU A 252 -14.98 -10.19 -20.03
CA LEU A 252 -15.51 -10.31 -21.41
C LEU A 252 -16.01 -11.70 -21.86
N ASN A 253 -17.34 -11.90 -21.94
CA ASN A 253 -17.95 -13.10 -22.53
C ASN A 253 -17.24 -14.40 -22.12
N TYR A 254 -17.12 -14.60 -20.81
CA TYR A 254 -16.37 -15.71 -20.24
C TYR A 254 -17.28 -16.92 -20.10
N SER A 255 -17.02 -17.93 -20.93
CA SER A 255 -17.89 -19.11 -21.08
C SER A 255 -18.32 -19.71 -19.72
N PRO A 256 -19.60 -20.02 -19.52
CA PRO A 256 -20.73 -19.95 -20.46
C PRO A 256 -21.49 -18.61 -20.46
N VAL A 257 -20.94 -17.55 -19.86
CA VAL A 257 -21.64 -16.27 -19.67
C VAL A 257 -21.30 -15.27 -20.76
N THR A 258 -22.34 -14.78 -21.44
CA THR A 258 -22.25 -13.61 -22.31
C THR A 258 -22.51 -12.35 -21.49
N CYS A 259 -21.56 -11.42 -21.52
CA CYS A 259 -21.68 -10.13 -20.84
C CYS A 259 -22.70 -9.24 -21.54
N ASN A 260 -23.42 -8.44 -20.73
CA ASN A 260 -24.22 -7.32 -21.20
C ASN A 260 -23.67 -6.01 -20.62
N THR A 261 -24.34 -4.89 -20.91
CA THR A 261 -23.92 -3.55 -20.47
C THR A 261 -24.18 -3.25 -18.99
N SER A 262 -24.82 -4.15 -18.25
CA SER A 262 -25.14 -3.94 -16.82
C SER A 262 -23.96 -4.35 -15.94
N LEU A 263 -23.16 -3.37 -15.54
CA LEU A 263 -22.04 -3.53 -14.61
C LEU A 263 -22.48 -3.21 -13.18
N VAL A 264 -22.00 -4.00 -12.22
CA VAL A 264 -22.32 -3.85 -10.79
C VAL A 264 -21.09 -3.80 -9.90
N GLY A 265 -19.96 -4.33 -10.38
CA GLY A 265 -18.83 -4.64 -9.50
C GLY A 265 -19.17 -5.79 -8.54
N GLY A 266 -18.17 -6.43 -7.97
CA GLY A 266 -18.43 -7.52 -7.03
C GLY A 266 -17.19 -7.99 -6.30
N HIS A 267 -17.44 -8.67 -5.18
CA HIS A 267 -16.41 -9.33 -4.38
C HIS A 267 -15.95 -10.60 -5.09
N VAL A 268 -14.65 -10.68 -5.34
CA VAL A 268 -14.02 -11.81 -6.00
C VAL A 268 -12.82 -12.29 -5.21
N ILE A 269 -12.43 -13.54 -5.46
CA ILE A 269 -11.23 -14.19 -4.94
C ILE A 269 -10.46 -14.81 -6.09
N LEU A 270 -9.16 -15.01 -5.92
CA LEU A 270 -8.35 -15.71 -6.92
C LEU A 270 -8.79 -17.17 -7.08
N GLY A 271 -8.58 -17.70 -8.28
CA GLY A 271 -8.90 -19.08 -8.63
C GLY A 271 -10.21 -19.24 -9.40
N LYS A 272 -10.66 -20.50 -9.53
CA LYS A 272 -11.77 -20.88 -10.42
C LYS A 272 -13.05 -21.30 -9.71
N LYS A 273 -13.08 -21.24 -8.38
CA LYS A 273 -14.18 -21.77 -7.58
C LYS A 273 -14.72 -20.67 -6.68
N ALA A 274 -16.00 -20.33 -6.85
CA ALA A 274 -16.68 -19.46 -5.93
C ALA A 274 -16.76 -20.14 -4.55
N GLN A 275 -16.52 -19.38 -3.49
CA GLN A 275 -16.59 -19.89 -2.12
C GLN A 275 -17.00 -18.80 -1.13
N THR A 276 -17.49 -19.22 0.02
CA THR A 276 -17.62 -18.35 1.19
C THR A 276 -16.24 -18.05 1.73
N VAL A 277 -15.96 -16.79 2.05
CA VAL A 277 -14.68 -16.38 2.61
C VAL A 277 -14.87 -16.07 4.10
N PRO A 278 -13.99 -16.58 5.00
CA PRO A 278 -14.05 -16.25 6.41
C PRO A 278 -13.91 -14.75 6.66
N LYS A 279 -14.56 -14.26 7.71
CA LYS A 279 -14.33 -12.91 8.23
C LYS A 279 -12.85 -12.77 8.64
N GLY A 280 -12.25 -11.61 8.40
CA GLY A 280 -10.83 -11.35 8.63
C GLY A 280 -9.91 -11.78 7.47
N SER A 281 -10.45 -12.25 6.35
CA SER A 281 -9.63 -12.65 5.20
C SER A 281 -8.97 -11.46 4.49
N ASN A 282 -7.78 -11.69 3.93
CA ASN A 282 -7.04 -10.73 3.10
C ASN A 282 -7.07 -11.09 1.60
N SER A 283 -7.96 -12.00 1.18
CA SER A 283 -7.98 -12.53 -0.19
C SER A 283 -9.17 -12.06 -1.03
N VAL A 284 -9.92 -11.06 -0.55
CA VAL A 284 -11.09 -10.53 -1.26
C VAL A 284 -10.74 -9.27 -2.03
N TYR A 285 -11.27 -9.17 -3.25
CA TYR A 285 -11.03 -8.06 -4.17
C TYR A 285 -12.34 -7.52 -4.74
N ILE A 286 -12.34 -6.26 -5.19
CA ILE A 286 -13.42 -5.68 -5.99
C ILE A 286 -12.95 -5.52 -7.43
N MET A 287 -13.71 -6.11 -8.36
CA MET A 287 -13.51 -5.99 -9.80
C MET A 287 -14.80 -5.55 -10.50
N PRO A 288 -14.73 -4.79 -11.61
CA PRO A 288 -15.90 -4.42 -12.39
C PRO A 288 -16.43 -5.63 -13.17
N ILE A 289 -17.48 -6.26 -12.63
CA ILE A 289 -18.14 -7.41 -13.24
C ILE A 289 -19.59 -7.08 -13.63
N CYS A 290 -20.13 -7.82 -14.59
CA CYS A 290 -21.52 -7.67 -15.00
C CYS A 290 -22.47 -8.43 -14.06
N THR A 291 -23.73 -8.02 -14.07
CA THR A 291 -24.80 -8.66 -13.29
C THR A 291 -24.89 -10.17 -13.55
N ALA A 292 -24.66 -10.60 -14.80
CA ALA A 292 -24.72 -12.02 -15.17
C ALA A 292 -23.62 -12.85 -14.52
N HIS A 293 -22.37 -12.35 -14.49
CA HIS A 293 -21.28 -13.01 -13.78
C HIS A 293 -21.48 -12.97 -12.26
N ASN A 294 -21.88 -11.81 -11.72
CA ASN A 294 -22.06 -11.63 -10.28
C ASN A 294 -23.15 -12.55 -9.68
N ASN A 295 -24.15 -12.94 -10.48
CA ASN A 295 -25.26 -13.78 -10.03
C ASN A 295 -25.04 -15.29 -10.28
N ASN A 296 -23.87 -15.70 -10.76
CA ASN A 296 -23.60 -17.11 -11.09
C ASN A 296 -22.34 -17.62 -10.37
N ASN A 297 -22.52 -18.43 -9.34
CA ASN A 297 -21.41 -19.04 -8.58
C ASN A 297 -20.81 -20.29 -9.26
N ASN A 298 -21.39 -20.76 -10.36
CA ASN A 298 -20.91 -21.92 -11.11
C ASN A 298 -19.92 -21.53 -12.23
N VAL A 299 -19.57 -20.24 -12.31
CA VAL A 299 -18.64 -19.73 -13.31
C VAL A 299 -17.49 -19.03 -12.60
N TYR A 300 -16.34 -19.06 -13.25
CA TYR A 300 -15.21 -18.21 -12.91
C TYR A 300 -15.00 -17.22 -14.03
N MET A 301 -14.10 -16.28 -13.80
CA MET A 301 -13.81 -15.15 -14.65
C MET A 301 -12.29 -15.03 -14.79
N ALA A 302 -11.85 -14.14 -15.67
CA ALA A 302 -10.46 -13.80 -15.85
C ALA A 302 -10.23 -12.29 -16.00
N ALA A 303 -9.05 -11.80 -15.63
CA ALA A 303 -8.67 -10.39 -15.78
C ALA A 303 -8.28 -10.06 -17.23
N ILE A 304 -9.27 -9.90 -18.11
CA ILE A 304 -9.06 -9.70 -19.56
C ILE A 304 -8.94 -8.21 -19.91
N VAL A 305 -9.91 -7.39 -19.47
CA VAL A 305 -9.96 -5.95 -19.79
C VAL A 305 -9.31 -5.11 -18.71
N TYR A 306 -9.66 -5.39 -17.46
CA TYR A 306 -9.16 -4.68 -16.30
C TYR A 306 -8.35 -5.64 -15.44
N GLN A 307 -7.08 -5.31 -15.22
CA GLN A 307 -6.19 -6.00 -14.28
C GLN A 307 -6.20 -5.36 -12.90
N LYS A 308 -6.54 -4.08 -12.81
CA LYS A 308 -6.58 -3.34 -11.54
C LYS A 308 -7.90 -3.54 -10.82
N GLY A 309 -7.81 -3.79 -9.51
CA GLY A 309 -8.93 -3.95 -8.60
C GLY A 309 -8.64 -3.30 -7.25
N ILE A 310 -9.65 -3.30 -6.38
CA ILE A 310 -9.46 -2.94 -4.98
C ILE A 310 -9.18 -4.21 -4.20
N TRP A 311 -8.22 -4.18 -3.30
CA TRP A 311 -7.96 -5.24 -2.34
C TRP A 311 -8.61 -4.90 -1.00
N LEU A 312 -9.32 -5.88 -0.42
CA LEU A 312 -9.91 -5.76 0.91
C LEU A 312 -9.08 -6.57 1.92
N LYS A 313 -8.56 -5.87 2.93
CA LYS A 313 -7.84 -6.46 4.06
C LYS A 313 -8.82 -6.69 5.21
N ASN A 314 -8.67 -7.79 5.95
CA ASN A 314 -9.51 -8.21 7.08
C ASN A 314 -11.03 -8.24 6.77
N TYR A 315 -11.40 -8.65 5.55
CA TYR A 315 -12.78 -8.68 5.04
C TYR A 315 -13.84 -9.06 6.09
N LEU A 316 -14.80 -8.17 6.35
CA LEU A 316 -15.93 -8.35 7.29
C LEU A 316 -15.56 -8.54 8.79
N ASN A 317 -14.35 -8.19 9.21
CA ASN A 317 -13.92 -8.23 10.62
C ASN A 317 -14.16 -6.90 11.35
#